data_AF-H2AME6-F1
#
_entry.id   AF-H2AME6-F1
#
_cell.length_a   1.000
_cell.length_b   1.000
_cell.length_c   1.000
_cell.angle_alpha   90.00
_cell.angle_beta   90.00
_cell.angle_gamma   90.00
#
_symmetry.space_group_name_H-M   'P 1'
#
loop_
_entity.id
_entity.type
_entity.pdbx_description
1 polymer ?
#
loop_
_entity_poly.entity_id
_entity_poly.type
_entity_poly.pdbx_seq_one_letter_code
_entity_poly.pdbx_strand_id
1 'polypeptide(L)'
;MLHRSIFTRLQSTAAKPIPVNLQAIYHDPLKLPILHGHLKADLQFRSYEIENLKLYTDFIQRVAFYLGIPMTGPKPLPTRRERWTVIRSPFVHAKSKENFERSTHKRLLRVWDTNDDLLEFFIAYITKHSVAGVGLKCNVYKREKVQLDWDHEKIPKIEDNQNDLVNSKIIELLNDPKFK
;
A
#
# COMPACT_ATOMS: atom_id res chain seq x y z
N MET A 1 -38.46 59.91 8.23
CA MET A 1 -38.22 59.15 6.98
C MET A 1 -36.95 59.72 6.37
N LEU A 2 -35.82 59.04 6.20
CA LEU A 2 -35.63 57.75 5.54
C LEU A 2 -34.36 57.07 6.08
N HIS A 3 -34.50 55.80 6.44
CA HIS A 3 -33.45 54.87 6.81
C HIS A 3 -32.55 54.64 5.59
N ARG A 4 -31.30 55.11 5.61
CA ARG A 4 -30.32 54.73 4.57
C ARG A 4 -29.85 53.31 4.87
N SER A 5 -30.10 52.44 3.90
CA SER A 5 -29.90 51.00 3.93
C SER A 5 -28.47 50.62 4.28
N ILE A 6 -28.35 49.68 5.22
CA ILE A 6 -27.14 48.90 5.45
C ILE A 6 -26.90 48.11 4.16
N PHE A 7 -25.98 48.62 3.35
CA PHE A 7 -25.53 47.98 2.14
C PHE A 7 -24.78 46.71 2.56
N THR A 8 -25.51 45.59 2.61
CA THR A 8 -24.92 44.26 2.76
C THR A 8 -23.97 44.07 1.58
N ARG A 9 -22.68 44.17 1.89
CA ARG A 9 -21.60 43.80 0.98
C ARG A 9 -21.81 42.33 0.64
N LEU A 10 -22.45 42.05 -0.49
CA LEU A 10 -22.38 40.76 -1.16
C LEU A 10 -20.90 40.51 -1.41
N GLN A 11 -20.25 39.75 -0.50
CA GLN A 11 -18.94 39.20 -0.79
C GLN A 11 -19.14 38.37 -2.04
N SER A 12 -18.49 38.81 -3.13
CA SER A 12 -18.34 38.03 -4.35
C SER A 12 -18.01 36.60 -3.94
N THR A 13 -18.87 35.64 -4.32
CA THR A 13 -18.62 34.21 -4.18
C THR A 13 -17.52 33.80 -5.16
N ALA A 14 -16.32 34.36 -4.99
CA ALA A 14 -15.11 33.87 -5.62
C ALA A 14 -14.86 32.48 -5.03
N ALA A 15 -14.73 31.47 -5.90
CA ALA A 15 -14.54 30.09 -5.49
C ALA A 15 -13.44 29.98 -4.42
N LYS A 16 -13.78 29.42 -3.25
CA LYS A 16 -12.81 29.23 -2.16
C LYS A 16 -11.60 28.44 -2.70
N PRO A 17 -10.36 28.83 -2.36
CA PRO A 17 -9.18 28.11 -2.82
C PRO A 17 -9.23 26.68 -2.28
N ILE A 18 -9.13 25.72 -3.19
CA ILE A 18 -9.12 24.30 -2.88
C ILE A 18 -7.89 23.98 -2.01
N PRO A 19 -8.00 23.23 -0.90
CA PRO A 19 -6.86 22.89 -0.06
C PRO A 19 -5.88 21.93 -0.78
N VAL A 20 -4.60 22.00 -0.41
CA VAL A 20 -3.50 21.30 -1.11
C VAL A 20 -3.70 19.78 -1.14
N ASN A 21 -4.27 19.20 -0.09
CA ASN A 21 -4.59 17.76 -0.04
C ASN A 21 -5.63 17.37 -1.11
N LEU A 22 -6.67 18.18 -1.33
CA LEU A 22 -7.66 17.94 -2.38
C LEU A 22 -7.03 18.14 -3.76
N GLN A 23 -6.19 19.16 -3.93
CA GLN A 23 -5.44 19.36 -5.19
C GLN A 23 -4.56 18.15 -5.51
N ALA A 24 -3.85 17.61 -4.51
CA ALA A 24 -2.98 16.45 -4.68
C ALA A 24 -3.72 15.19 -5.15
N ILE A 25 -5.01 15.02 -4.80
CA ILE A 25 -5.84 13.89 -5.26
C ILE A 25 -6.07 13.95 -6.77
N TYR A 26 -6.29 15.15 -7.32
CA TYR A 26 -6.52 15.35 -8.76
C TYR A 26 -5.26 15.21 -9.61
N HIS A 27 -4.09 15.22 -9.00
CA HIS A 27 -2.80 15.11 -9.68
C HIS A 27 -2.12 13.77 -9.41
N ASP A 28 -1.07 13.49 -10.19
CA ASP A 28 -0.21 12.33 -10.01
C ASP A 28 0.42 12.31 -8.60
N PRO A 29 0.70 11.13 -8.04
CA PRO A 29 1.22 11.01 -6.69
C PRO A 29 2.63 11.61 -6.60
N LEU A 30 2.82 12.48 -5.62
CA LEU A 30 4.11 13.09 -5.30
C LEU A 30 5.10 12.02 -4.85
N LYS A 31 6.38 12.21 -5.19
CA LYS A 31 7.47 11.27 -4.86
C LYS A 31 8.60 12.00 -4.15
N LEU A 32 9.13 11.36 -3.12
CA LEU A 32 10.28 11.88 -2.38
C LEU A 32 11.59 11.42 -3.04
N PRO A 33 12.64 12.25 -3.01
CA PRO A 33 13.96 11.87 -3.53
C PRO A 33 14.60 10.79 -2.65
N ILE A 34 15.40 9.93 -3.28
CA ILE A 34 16.18 8.88 -2.60
C ILE A 34 17.51 9.50 -2.17
N LEU A 35 17.90 9.34 -0.90
CA LEU A 35 19.10 9.98 -0.33
C LEU A 35 20.31 9.05 -0.32
N HIS A 36 20.14 7.85 0.21
CA HIS A 36 21.24 6.90 0.43
C HIS A 36 21.17 5.68 -0.51
N GLY A 37 20.01 5.43 -1.12
CA GLY A 37 19.84 4.31 -2.06
C GLY A 37 19.84 2.95 -1.34
N HIS A 38 19.51 2.94 -0.06
CA HIS A 38 19.37 1.71 0.71
C HIS A 38 18.00 1.10 0.44
N LEU A 39 17.97 0.04 -0.38
CA LEU A 39 16.77 -0.74 -0.55
C LEU A 39 16.36 -1.35 0.79
N LYS A 40 15.11 -1.15 1.18
CA LYS A 40 14.53 -1.67 2.42
C LYS A 40 13.43 -2.69 2.17
N ALA A 41 12.55 -2.45 1.20
CA ALA A 41 11.56 -3.46 0.83
C ALA A 41 11.21 -3.41 -0.67
N ASP A 42 10.89 -4.59 -1.21
CA ASP A 42 10.30 -4.77 -2.53
C ASP A 42 8.85 -5.27 -2.36
N LEU A 43 7.90 -4.50 -2.87
CA LEU A 43 6.48 -4.82 -2.86
C LEU A 43 6.07 -5.27 -4.26
N GLN A 44 5.78 -6.57 -4.41
CA GLN A 44 5.31 -7.14 -5.66
C GLN A 44 3.79 -7.36 -5.60
N PHE A 45 3.09 -6.67 -6.49
CA PHE A 45 1.65 -6.82 -6.66
C PHE A 45 1.34 -7.76 -7.82
N ARG A 46 0.28 -8.55 -7.68
CA ARG A 46 -0.22 -9.47 -8.69
C ARG A 46 -1.72 -9.34 -8.77
N SER A 47 -2.26 -9.23 -9.98
CA SER A 47 -3.71 -9.26 -10.20
C SER A 47 -4.03 -9.83 -11.57
N TYR A 48 -5.26 -10.32 -11.74
CA TYR A 48 -5.81 -10.65 -13.05
C TYR A 48 -6.38 -9.41 -13.76
N GLU A 49 -6.64 -8.33 -13.03
CA GLU A 49 -7.17 -7.07 -13.55
C GLU A 49 -6.13 -5.94 -13.47
N ILE A 50 -6.15 -5.04 -14.44
CA ILE A 50 -5.18 -3.95 -14.52
C ILE A 50 -5.65 -2.73 -13.71
N GLU A 51 -6.95 -2.47 -13.65
CA GLU A 51 -7.53 -1.26 -13.06
C GLU A 51 -7.35 -1.22 -11.55
N ASN A 52 -7.82 -2.27 -10.86
CA ASN A 52 -7.64 -2.44 -9.41
C ASN A 52 -6.15 -2.41 -9.01
N LEU A 53 -5.29 -3.02 -9.84
CA LEU A 53 -3.85 -3.00 -9.65
C LEU A 53 -3.25 -1.60 -9.76
N LYS A 54 -3.66 -0.81 -10.76
CA LYS A 54 -3.22 0.58 -10.94
C LYS A 54 -3.70 1.46 -9.79
N LEU A 55 -5.00 1.39 -9.47
CA LEU A 55 -5.63 2.14 -8.37
C LEU A 55 -4.88 1.89 -7.07
N TYR A 56 -4.61 0.62 -6.75
CA TYR A 56 -3.93 0.27 -5.52
C TYR A 56 -2.48 0.74 -5.49
N THR A 57 -1.73 0.60 -6.60
CA THR A 57 -0.35 1.12 -6.66
C THR A 57 -0.27 2.65 -6.56
N ASP A 58 -1.28 3.37 -7.03
CA ASP A 58 -1.38 4.82 -6.88
C ASP A 58 -1.65 5.21 -5.43
N PHE A 59 -2.64 4.55 -4.82
CA PHE A 59 -2.96 4.72 -3.40
C PHE A 59 -1.74 4.53 -2.50
N ILE A 60 -0.97 3.46 -2.72
CA ILE A 60 0.23 3.15 -1.93
C ILE A 60 1.33 4.21 -2.11
N GLN A 61 1.48 4.78 -3.31
CA GLN A 61 2.40 5.91 -3.54
C GLN A 61 2.02 7.14 -2.73
N ARG A 62 0.72 7.45 -2.64
CA ARG A 62 0.23 8.58 -1.83
C ARG A 62 0.51 8.36 -0.36
N VAL A 63 0.23 7.16 0.15
CA VAL A 63 0.52 6.80 1.56
C VAL A 63 2.01 6.93 1.87
N ALA A 64 2.88 6.41 0.99
CA ALA A 64 4.32 6.48 1.16
C ALA A 64 4.80 7.94 1.24
N PHE A 65 4.27 8.83 0.39
CA PHE A 65 4.61 10.25 0.41
C PHE A 65 4.28 10.90 1.76
N TYR A 66 3.09 10.65 2.31
CA TYR A 66 2.69 11.21 3.61
C TYR A 66 3.51 10.66 4.77
N LEU A 67 3.97 9.41 4.70
CA LEU A 67 4.85 8.80 5.70
C LEU A 67 6.31 9.22 5.57
N GLY A 68 6.68 10.03 4.58
CA GLY A 68 8.08 10.40 4.36
C GLY A 68 8.93 9.30 3.72
N ILE A 69 8.30 8.28 3.13
CA ILE A 69 8.98 7.11 2.59
C ILE A 69 9.34 7.35 1.10
N PRO A 70 10.63 7.41 0.72
CA PRO A 70 11.01 7.51 -0.68
C PRO A 70 10.75 6.18 -1.38
N MET A 71 9.85 6.20 -2.35
CA MET A 71 9.41 5.01 -3.08
C MET A 71 9.57 5.19 -4.58
N THR A 72 10.11 4.17 -5.25
CA THR A 72 10.13 4.11 -6.72
C THR A 72 8.83 3.53 -7.23
N GLY A 73 8.25 4.22 -8.22
CA GLY A 73 6.93 3.95 -8.79
C GLY A 73 6.74 2.56 -9.41
N PRO A 74 5.55 2.26 -9.93
CA PRO A 74 5.08 0.91 -10.17
C PRO A 74 5.69 0.35 -11.45
N LYS A 75 6.87 -0.26 -11.32
CA LYS A 75 7.58 -0.88 -12.43
C LYS A 75 6.75 -2.05 -12.98
N PRO A 76 6.34 -2.02 -14.26
CA PRO A 76 5.69 -3.17 -14.89
C PRO A 76 6.67 -4.33 -14.96
N LEU A 77 6.28 -5.47 -14.38
CA LEU A 77 6.97 -6.72 -14.60
C LEU A 77 6.26 -7.50 -15.72
N PRO A 78 6.96 -8.43 -16.41
CA PRO A 78 6.36 -9.26 -17.44
C PRO A 78 5.10 -9.98 -16.94
N THR A 79 4.02 -9.87 -17.73
CA THR A 79 2.73 -10.54 -17.46
C THR A 79 2.89 -12.03 -17.72
N ARG A 80 2.46 -12.88 -16.79
CA ARG A 80 2.42 -14.34 -17.01
C ARG A 80 1.11 -14.67 -17.74
N ARG A 81 1.18 -15.36 -18.88
CA ARG A 81 0.00 -15.89 -19.59
C ARG A 81 -0.03 -17.40 -19.46
N GLU A 82 -1.00 -17.91 -18.72
CA GLU A 82 -1.28 -19.34 -18.60
C GLU A 82 -2.37 -19.68 -19.61
N ARG A 83 -2.14 -20.67 -20.48
CA ARG A 83 -3.09 -21.07 -21.53
C ARG A 83 -3.45 -22.53 -21.36
N TRP A 84 -4.71 -22.85 -21.52
CA TRP A 84 -5.19 -24.23 -21.52
C TRP A 84 -6.25 -24.40 -22.59
N THR A 85 -6.34 -25.63 -23.12
CA THR A 85 -7.28 -25.97 -24.18
C THR A 85 -8.22 -27.04 -23.67
N VAL A 86 -9.53 -26.82 -23.77
CA VAL A 86 -10.55 -27.76 -23.29
C VAL A 86 -11.41 -28.19 -24.48
N ILE A 87 -11.91 -29.44 -24.46
CA ILE A 87 -12.92 -29.88 -25.43
C ILE A 87 -14.22 -29.14 -25.12
N ARG A 88 -14.87 -28.56 -26.13
CA ARG A 88 -16.11 -27.78 -25.93
C ARG A 88 -17.29 -28.65 -25.47
N SER A 89 -17.34 -29.88 -25.97
CA SER A 89 -18.39 -30.84 -25.63
C SER A 89 -17.99 -31.68 -24.41
N PRO A 90 -18.94 -32.07 -23.55
CA PRO A 90 -18.68 -33.02 -22.47
C PRO A 90 -18.26 -34.42 -22.97
N PHE A 91 -18.55 -34.80 -24.22
CA PHE A 91 -18.27 -36.15 -24.72
C PHE A 91 -17.87 -36.20 -26.20
N VAL A 92 -16.89 -37.06 -26.53
CA VAL A 92 -16.44 -37.51 -27.88
C VAL A 92 -15.96 -36.45 -28.89
N HIS A 93 -16.46 -35.21 -28.90
CA HIS A 93 -16.18 -34.23 -29.94
C HIS A 93 -14.80 -33.52 -29.79
N ALA A 94 -13.70 -34.28 -29.75
CA ALA A 94 -12.34 -33.78 -29.53
C ALA A 94 -11.76 -32.86 -30.62
N LYS A 95 -12.35 -32.87 -31.83
CA LYS A 95 -11.99 -31.91 -32.91
C LYS A 95 -12.43 -30.48 -32.58
N SER A 96 -13.42 -30.32 -31.70
CA SER A 96 -13.92 -29.02 -31.23
C SER A 96 -13.27 -28.66 -29.90
N LYS A 97 -12.25 -27.81 -29.95
CA LYS A 97 -11.51 -27.33 -28.76
C LYS A 97 -11.67 -25.82 -28.60
N GLU A 98 -11.58 -25.36 -27.36
CA GLU A 98 -11.59 -23.95 -26.98
C GLU A 98 -10.33 -23.62 -26.19
N ASN A 99 -9.74 -22.46 -26.51
CA ASN A 99 -8.54 -21.96 -25.85
C ASN A 99 -8.97 -20.95 -24.79
N PHE A 100 -8.53 -21.16 -23.56
CA PHE A 100 -8.69 -20.22 -22.48
C PHE A 100 -7.32 -19.68 -22.06
N GLU A 101 -7.30 -18.46 -21.55
CA GLU A 101 -6.11 -17.88 -20.95
C GLU A 101 -6.39 -17.16 -19.65
N ARG A 102 -5.38 -17.15 -18.77
CA ARG A 102 -5.32 -16.32 -17.58
C ARG A 102 -4.05 -15.49 -17.62
N SER A 103 -4.23 -14.17 -17.66
CA SER A 103 -3.15 -13.20 -17.62
C SER A 103 -2.95 -12.71 -16.19
N THR A 104 -1.76 -12.89 -15.63
CA THR A 104 -1.38 -12.34 -14.32
C THR A 104 -0.48 -11.13 -14.51
N HIS A 105 -1.04 -9.95 -14.27
CA HIS A 105 -0.33 -8.69 -14.32
C HIS A 105 0.46 -8.48 -13.04
N LYS A 106 1.71 -8.00 -13.18
CA LYS A 106 2.65 -7.85 -12.08
C LYS A 106 3.22 -6.44 -12.05
N ARG A 107 3.27 -5.84 -10.86
CA ARG A 107 3.89 -4.53 -10.62
C ARG A 107 4.86 -4.64 -9.45
N LEU A 108 5.94 -3.88 -9.49
CA LEU A 108 6.92 -3.79 -8.41
C LEU A 108 7.00 -2.35 -7.92
N LEU A 109 6.80 -2.13 -6.63
CA LEU A 109 7.17 -0.90 -5.92
C LEU A 109 8.39 -1.20 -5.05
N ARG A 110 9.30 -0.25 -4.94
CA ARG A 110 10.53 -0.40 -4.14
C ARG A 110 10.61 0.73 -3.13
N VAL A 111 10.75 0.37 -1.87
CA VAL A 111 10.88 1.27 -0.72
C VAL A 111 12.36 1.44 -0.37
N TRP A 112 12.76 2.69 -0.19
CA TRP A 112 14.13 3.09 0.10
C TRP A 112 14.21 3.81 1.44
N ASP A 113 15.40 3.80 2.05
CA ASP A 113 15.81 4.73 3.12
C ASP A 113 14.76 4.94 4.25
N THR A 114 14.11 3.87 4.71
CA THR A 114 13.04 3.93 5.74
C THR A 114 13.46 3.24 7.04
N ASN A 115 12.96 3.73 8.18
CA ASN A 115 13.07 3.04 9.47
C ASN A 115 12.20 1.76 9.47
N ASP A 116 12.61 0.75 10.22
CA ASP A 116 11.95 -0.56 10.24
C ASP A 116 10.54 -0.46 10.86
N ASP A 117 10.37 0.29 11.96
CA ASP A 117 9.04 0.49 12.59
C ASP A 117 8.05 1.17 11.65
N LEU A 118 8.52 2.19 10.90
CA LEU A 118 7.69 2.89 9.92
C LEU A 118 7.34 2.01 8.73
N LEU A 119 8.26 1.13 8.31
CA LEU A 119 8.01 0.15 7.25
C LEU A 119 6.94 -0.86 7.68
N GLU A 120 6.99 -1.34 8.92
CA GLU A 120 5.99 -2.24 9.48
C GLU A 120 4.60 -1.59 9.54
N PHE A 121 4.53 -0.35 10.06
CA PHE A 121 3.29 0.44 10.05
C PHE A 121 2.75 0.62 8.63
N PHE A 122 3.62 0.95 7.68
CA PHE A 122 3.25 1.12 6.27
C PHE A 122 2.67 -0.17 5.68
N ILE A 123 3.31 -1.31 5.90
CA ILE A 123 2.82 -2.61 5.42
C ILE A 123 1.46 -2.94 6.08
N ALA A 124 1.32 -2.71 7.39
CA ALA A 124 0.07 -2.94 8.12
C ALA A 124 -1.07 -2.05 7.61
N TYR A 125 -0.78 -0.78 7.29
CA TYR A 125 -1.76 0.13 6.73
C TYR A 125 -2.24 -0.31 5.34
N ILE A 126 -1.30 -0.75 4.49
CA ILE A 126 -1.60 -1.26 3.15
C ILE A 126 -2.47 -2.52 3.24
N THR A 127 -2.13 -3.48 4.09
CA THR A 127 -2.91 -4.71 4.24
C THR A 127 -4.31 -4.44 4.78
N LYS A 128 -4.46 -3.48 5.70
CA LYS A 128 -5.76 -3.04 6.23
C LYS A 128 -6.66 -2.43 5.14
N HIS A 129 -6.08 -1.66 4.22
CA HIS A 129 -6.79 -0.98 3.13
C HIS A 129 -6.57 -1.63 1.76
N SER A 130 -6.52 -2.96 1.71
CA SER A 130 -6.31 -3.70 0.46
C SER A 130 -7.51 -3.63 -0.48
N VAL A 131 -7.25 -3.47 -1.78
CA VAL A 131 -8.26 -3.55 -2.84
C VAL A 131 -8.51 -5.01 -3.22
N ALA A 132 -9.75 -5.32 -3.63
CA ALA A 132 -10.12 -6.66 -4.07
C ALA A 132 -9.34 -7.09 -5.32
N GLY A 133 -9.06 -8.39 -5.42
CA GLY A 133 -8.40 -8.97 -6.60
C GLY A 133 -6.91 -8.66 -6.75
N VAL A 134 -6.28 -7.97 -5.78
CA VAL A 134 -4.83 -7.71 -5.78
C VAL A 134 -4.14 -8.53 -4.69
N GLY A 135 -3.22 -9.40 -5.09
CA GLY A 135 -2.30 -10.10 -4.19
C GLY A 135 -1.02 -9.30 -3.98
N LEU A 136 -0.55 -9.22 -2.75
CA LEU A 136 0.69 -8.54 -2.35
C LEU A 136 1.72 -9.56 -1.86
N LYS A 137 2.96 -9.42 -2.32
CA LYS A 137 4.14 -10.10 -1.76
C LYS A 137 5.15 -9.03 -1.35
N CYS A 138 5.56 -9.05 -0.08
CA CYS A 138 6.58 -8.14 0.45
C CYS A 138 7.88 -8.91 0.68
N ASN A 139 8.99 -8.42 0.12
CA ASN A 139 10.33 -8.85 0.50
C ASN A 139 10.96 -7.72 1.31
N VAL A 140 11.32 -7.98 2.57
CA VAL A 140 11.97 -7.00 3.46
C VAL A 140 13.45 -7.32 3.56
N TYR A 141 14.29 -6.28 3.51
CA TYR A 141 15.75 -6.36 3.57
C TYR A 141 16.23 -5.66 4.84
N LYS A 142 16.71 -6.45 5.80
CA LYS A 142 17.34 -5.97 7.03
C LYS A 142 18.86 -6.01 6.87
N ARG A 143 19.54 -4.92 7.26
CA ARG A 143 21.01 -4.86 7.27
C ARG A 143 21.45 -5.10 8.70
N GLU A 144 22.22 -6.16 8.91
CA GLU A 144 22.73 -6.53 10.23
C GLU A 144 24.25 -6.68 10.16
N LYS A 145 24.89 -6.61 11.34
CA LYS A 145 26.31 -6.90 11.48
C LYS A 145 26.57 -8.41 11.30
N VAL A 146 27.79 -8.76 10.90
CA VAL A 146 28.18 -10.17 10.66
C VAL A 146 28.12 -11.00 11.95
N GLN A 147 28.56 -10.43 13.07
CA GLN A 147 28.50 -11.09 14.37
C GLN A 147 27.19 -10.73 15.08
N LEU A 148 26.30 -11.71 15.17
CA LEU A 148 25.02 -11.59 15.85
C LEU A 148 25.20 -11.99 17.32
N ASP A 149 24.92 -11.06 18.22
CA ASP A 149 24.87 -11.32 19.66
C ASP A 149 23.38 -11.43 20.04
N TRP A 150 22.93 -12.64 20.34
CA TRP A 150 21.52 -12.96 20.57
C TRP A 150 21.03 -12.54 21.97
N ASP A 151 21.96 -12.26 22.88
CA ASP A 151 21.69 -12.04 24.31
C ASP A 151 21.12 -10.65 24.65
N HIS A 152 21.01 -9.74 23.67
CA HIS A 152 20.66 -8.33 23.89
C HIS A 152 19.50 -7.80 23.04
N GLU A 153 18.69 -8.66 22.42
CA GLU A 153 17.48 -8.20 21.74
C GLU A 153 16.47 -7.68 22.78
N LYS A 154 16.33 -6.35 22.84
CA LYS A 154 15.24 -5.73 23.59
C LYS A 154 13.94 -6.08 22.88
N ILE A 155 13.02 -6.72 23.61
CA ILE A 155 11.65 -6.93 23.12
C ILE A 155 11.10 -5.58 22.66
N PRO A 156 10.53 -5.48 21.44
CA PRO A 156 9.98 -4.24 20.94
C PRO A 156 8.91 -3.73 21.91
N LYS A 157 9.02 -2.45 22.28
CA LYS A 157 8.00 -1.80 23.11
C LYS A 157 6.78 -1.56 22.23
N ILE A 158 5.72 -2.32 22.46
CA ILE A 158 4.45 -2.14 21.76
C ILE A 158 3.75 -0.91 22.36
N GLU A 159 3.28 -0.01 21.50
CA GLU A 159 2.45 1.13 21.91
C GLU A 159 1.00 0.71 22.14
N ASP A 160 0.40 1.20 23.24
CA ASP A 160 -0.96 0.87 23.64
C ASP A 160 -1.99 1.56 22.73
N ASN A 161 -2.42 0.88 21.67
CA ASN A 161 -3.59 1.28 20.89
C ASN A 161 -4.87 0.78 21.56
N GLN A 162 -5.49 1.64 22.39
CA GLN A 162 -6.66 1.31 23.23
C GLN A 162 -7.91 0.80 22.47
N ASN A 163 -7.99 1.05 21.15
CA ASN A 163 -9.20 0.76 20.37
C ASN A 163 -9.25 -0.67 19.78
N ASP A 164 -8.14 -1.41 19.74
CA ASP A 164 -8.08 -2.76 19.18
C ASP A 164 -8.01 -3.82 20.28
N LEU A 165 -9.13 -4.53 20.51
CA LEU A 165 -9.24 -5.59 21.53
C LEU A 165 -8.21 -6.72 21.36
N VAL A 166 -7.77 -6.98 20.13
CA VAL A 166 -6.74 -7.97 19.84
C VAL A 166 -5.38 -7.49 20.35
N ASN A 167 -5.05 -6.21 20.16
CA ASN A 167 -3.78 -5.64 20.59
C ASN A 167 -3.69 -5.60 22.12
N SER A 168 -4.78 -5.24 22.81
CA SER A 168 -4.81 -5.27 24.28
C SER A 168 -4.56 -6.68 24.83
N LYS A 169 -5.14 -7.71 24.19
CA LYS A 169 -4.92 -9.11 24.57
C LYS A 169 -3.50 -9.59 24.28
N ILE A 170 -2.90 -9.15 23.18
CA ILE A 170 -1.49 -9.45 22.86
C ILE A 170 -0.59 -8.85 23.94
N ILE A 171 -0.83 -7.60 24.35
CA ILE A 171 -0.05 -6.91 25.37
C ILE A 171 -0.21 -7.58 26.74
N GLU A 172 -1.43 -8.00 27.09
CA GLU A 172 -1.70 -8.81 28.30
C GLU A 172 -0.86 -10.09 28.31
N LEU A 173 -0.91 -10.87 27.23
CA LEU A 173 -0.15 -12.12 27.11
C LEU A 173 1.37 -11.92 27.12
N LEU A 174 1.87 -10.83 26.53
CA LEU A 174 3.30 -10.51 26.55
C LEU A 174 3.79 -10.08 27.94
N ASN A 175 2.90 -9.50 28.75
CA ASN A 175 3.22 -9.06 30.11
C ASN A 175 3.07 -10.18 31.16
N ASP A 176 2.40 -11.27 30.81
CA ASP A 176 2.22 -12.42 31.71
C ASP A 176 3.57 -12.98 32.17
N PRO A 177 3.74 -13.28 33.47
CA PRO A 177 4.99 -13.83 34.02
C PRO A 177 5.30 -15.24 33.53
N LYS A 178 4.35 -15.92 32.87
CA LYS A 178 4.59 -17.20 32.20
C LYS A 178 5.32 -17.06 30.86
N PHE A 179 5.27 -15.87 30.25
CA PHE A 179 5.85 -15.59 28.94
C PHE A 179 7.28 -15.02 29.04
N LYS A 180 7.57 -14.28 30.11
CA LYS A 180 8.93 -13.79 30.44
C LYS A 180 9.85 -14.92 30.88
#